data_AF-A0ABD0NEP1-F1
#
_entry.id   AF-A0ABD0NEP1-F1
#
_cell.length_a   1.000
_cell.length_b   1.000
_cell.length_c   1.000
_cell.angle_alpha   90.00
_cell.angle_beta   90.00
_cell.angle_gamma   90.00
#
_symmetry.space_group_name_H-M   'P 1'
#
loop_
_entity.id
_entity.type
_entity.pdbx_description
1 polymer ?
#
loop_
_entity_poly.entity_id
_entity_poly.type
_entity_poly.pdbx_seq_one_letter_code
_entity_poly.pdbx_strand_id
1 'polypeptide(L)'
;PIKDIGGVTGLTLFEDFIYWSDQKSKTLSRSHKTSGGQHTELLSSWQTIRDIKVYHPLRQPDVPKHQCQVTNGGCSHLCLLSPGGGYKCACPTHFYLANDNKTCLSNCTASQ
;
A
#
# COMPACT_ATOMS: atom_id res chain seq x y z
N PRO A 1 16.01 -28.90 6.10
CA PRO A 1 15.72 -28.82 4.64
C PRO A 1 14.82 -27.60 4.36
N ILE A 2 15.33 -26.62 3.62
CA ILE A 2 14.54 -25.47 3.17
C ILE A 2 13.46 -26.04 2.25
N LYS A 3 12.19 -25.99 2.67
CA LYS A 3 11.05 -26.38 1.84
C LYS A 3 11.09 -25.43 0.63
N ASP A 4 11.22 -25.97 -0.58
CA ASP A 4 11.37 -25.17 -1.79
C ASP A 4 10.27 -24.11 -1.87
N ILE A 5 10.66 -22.84 -1.79
CA ILE A 5 9.77 -21.70 -1.99
C ILE A 5 9.56 -21.58 -3.49
N GLY A 6 8.43 -22.10 -3.94
CA GLY A 6 8.23 -22.48 -5.32
C GLY A 6 7.57 -21.40 -6.17
N GLY A 7 6.78 -20.52 -5.56
CA GLY A 7 6.06 -19.46 -6.28
C GLY A 7 5.31 -18.52 -5.36
N VAL A 8 6.04 -17.63 -4.67
CA VAL A 8 5.45 -16.61 -3.80
C VAL A 8 4.55 -15.67 -4.61
N THR A 9 3.28 -15.54 -4.20
CA THR A 9 2.28 -14.68 -4.87
C THR A 9 1.91 -13.45 -4.07
N GLY A 10 1.94 -13.54 -2.75
CA GLY A 10 1.60 -12.47 -1.83
C GLY A 10 2.52 -12.52 -0.63
N LEU A 11 2.91 -11.35 -0.13
CA LEU A 11 3.80 -11.24 1.02
C LEU A 11 3.40 -10.05 1.88
N THR A 12 3.42 -10.25 3.19
CA THR A 12 3.16 -9.19 4.16
C THR A 12 4.07 -9.36 5.37
N LEU A 13 4.27 -8.28 6.14
CA LEU A 13 5.19 -8.23 7.26
C LEU A 13 4.45 -7.69 8.48
N PHE A 14 4.65 -8.33 9.62
CA PHE A 14 4.24 -7.78 10.90
C PHE A 14 5.19 -8.23 12.00
N GLU A 15 5.56 -7.30 12.87
CA GLU A 15 6.55 -7.50 13.93
C GLU A 15 7.86 -8.11 13.37
N ASP A 16 8.23 -9.29 13.86
CA ASP A 16 9.46 -9.99 13.51
C ASP A 16 9.30 -11.07 12.44
N PHE A 17 8.12 -11.16 11.81
CA PHE A 17 7.81 -12.23 10.88
C PHE A 17 7.38 -11.73 9.50
N ILE A 18 7.89 -12.39 8.46
CA ILE A 18 7.31 -12.34 7.11
C ILE A 18 6.26 -13.43 6.98
N TYR A 19 5.19 -13.12 6.29
CA TYR A 19 4.10 -14.03 5.95
C TYR A 19 4.00 -14.04 4.44
N TRP A 20 3.86 -15.21 3.83
CA TRP A 20 3.74 -15.30 2.37
C TRP A 20 2.77 -16.40 1.95
N SER A 21 2.06 -16.15 0.86
CA SER A 21 1.33 -17.18 0.13
C SER A 21 2.21 -17.73 -0.99
N ASP A 22 2.21 -19.04 -1.16
CA ASP A 22 2.90 -19.72 -2.24
C ASP A 22 1.89 -20.47 -3.11
N GLN A 23 1.92 -20.24 -4.41
CA GLN A 23 1.00 -20.83 -5.38
C GLN A 23 1.28 -22.31 -5.66
N LYS A 24 2.54 -22.74 -5.60
CA LYS A 24 2.91 -24.14 -5.85
C LYS A 24 2.53 -25.02 -4.67
N SER A 25 2.85 -24.59 -3.45
CA SER A 25 2.45 -25.33 -2.24
C SER A 25 0.99 -25.07 -1.86
N LYS A 26 0.40 -23.96 -2.33
CA LYS A 26 -0.94 -23.47 -1.94
C LYS A 26 -1.06 -23.25 -0.43
N THR A 27 0.02 -22.76 0.17
CA THR A 27 0.11 -22.53 1.62
C THR A 27 0.30 -21.05 1.93
N LEU A 28 -0.18 -20.65 3.10
CA LEU A 28 0.27 -19.45 3.80
C LEU A 28 1.30 -19.88 4.83
N SER A 29 2.51 -19.35 4.72
CA SER A 29 3.61 -19.69 5.62
C SER A 29 4.19 -18.43 6.24
N ARG A 30 4.95 -18.61 7.32
CA ARG A 30 5.59 -17.53 8.07
C ARG A 30 6.99 -17.95 8.51
N SER A 31 7.93 -17.01 8.48
CA SER A 31 9.28 -17.16 9.03
C SER A 31 9.77 -15.86 9.64
N HIS A 32 10.75 -15.95 10.52
CA HIS A 32 11.40 -14.79 11.12
C HIS A 32 12.11 -13.96 10.04
N LYS A 33 11.87 -12.64 10.03
CA LYS A 33 12.17 -11.74 8.90
C LYS A 33 13.66 -11.59 8.59
N THR A 34 14.53 -11.71 9.60
CA THR A 34 15.99 -11.54 9.44
C THR A 34 16.75 -12.86 9.43
N SER A 35 16.41 -13.79 10.32
CA SER A 35 17.12 -15.07 10.40
C SER A 35 16.62 -16.12 9.41
N GLY A 36 15.42 -15.95 8.85
CA GLY A 36 14.76 -16.96 8.02
C GLY A 36 14.30 -18.20 8.79
N GLY A 37 14.58 -18.28 10.10
CA GLY A 37 14.20 -19.39 10.96
C GLY A 37 12.75 -19.33 11.42
N GLN A 38 12.36 -20.25 12.31
CA GLN A 38 10.99 -20.35 12.84
C GLN A 38 9.93 -20.47 11.72
N HIS A 39 10.26 -21.25 10.68
CA HIS A 39 9.34 -21.49 9.59
C HIS A 39 8.11 -22.27 10.07
N THR A 40 6.92 -21.79 9.74
CA THR A 40 5.65 -22.43 10.09
C THR A 40 4.65 -22.25 8.96
N GLU A 41 3.96 -23.33 8.60
CA GLU A 41 2.80 -23.29 7.72
C GLU A 41 1.57 -22.94 8.56
N LEU A 42 0.89 -21.85 8.21
CA LEU A 42 -0.27 -21.33 8.95
C LEU A 42 -1.59 -21.83 8.39
N LEU A 43 -1.66 -21.97 7.07
CA LEU A 43 -2.84 -22.43 6.35
C LEU A 43 -2.40 -23.20 5.11
N SER A 44 -3.10 -24.28 4.81
CA SER A 44 -3.07 -24.95 3.52
C SER A 44 -4.45 -24.81 2.85
N SER A 45 -4.45 -24.62 1.55
CA SER A 45 -5.67 -24.41 0.76
C SER A 45 -5.64 -25.25 -0.51
N TRP A 46 -6.82 -25.64 -0.99
CA TRP A 46 -6.96 -26.32 -2.29
C TRP A 46 -6.82 -25.35 -3.46
N GLN A 47 -7.15 -24.08 -3.23
CA GLN A 47 -7.03 -22.98 -4.18
C GLN A 47 -5.85 -22.06 -3.86
N THR A 48 -5.29 -21.46 -4.89
CA THR A 48 -4.19 -20.49 -4.75
C THR A 48 -4.64 -19.26 -3.98
N ILE A 49 -3.93 -18.96 -2.89
CA ILE A 49 -4.05 -17.71 -2.16
C ILE A 49 -3.33 -16.63 -2.97
N ARG A 50 -4.08 -15.62 -3.45
CA ARG A 50 -3.57 -14.59 -4.37
C ARG A 50 -2.90 -13.43 -3.66
N ASP A 51 -3.49 -12.97 -2.56
CA ASP A 51 -2.99 -11.82 -1.80
C ASP A 51 -3.25 -12.03 -0.31
N ILE A 52 -2.41 -11.43 0.52
CA ILE A 52 -2.48 -11.47 1.97
C ILE A 52 -2.11 -10.11 2.56
N LYS A 53 -2.83 -9.70 3.61
CA LYS A 53 -2.59 -8.43 4.29
C LYS A 53 -2.77 -8.59 5.79
N VAL A 54 -1.81 -8.08 6.57
CA VAL A 54 -1.99 -7.95 8.02
C VAL A 54 -2.90 -6.75 8.32
N TYR A 55 -3.98 -7.01 9.06
CA TYR A 55 -4.85 -5.98 9.61
C TYR A 55 -4.49 -5.73 11.08
N HIS A 56 -3.83 -4.60 11.36
CA HIS A 56 -3.44 -4.20 12.70
C HIS A 56 -3.23 -2.67 12.76
N PRO A 57 -3.61 -1.95 13.82
CA PRO A 57 -3.43 -0.49 13.92
C PRO A 57 -1.98 -0.04 13.69
N LEU A 58 -1.00 -0.79 14.19
CA LEU A 58 0.43 -0.50 13.95
C LEU A 58 0.88 -0.62 12.48
N ARG A 59 0.07 -1.21 11.58
CA ARG A 59 0.34 -1.21 10.13
C ARG A 59 -0.12 0.09 9.46
N GLN A 60 -0.98 0.86 10.12
CA GLN A 60 -1.51 2.14 9.67
C GLN A 60 -1.50 3.14 10.83
N PRO A 61 -0.30 3.45 11.38
CA PRO A 61 -0.20 4.35 12.52
C PRO A 61 -0.65 5.76 12.14
N ASP A 62 -1.20 6.48 13.11
CA ASP A 62 -1.44 7.92 12.95
C ASP A 62 -0.11 8.64 12.72
N VAL A 63 -0.07 9.46 11.67
CA VAL A 63 1.12 10.25 11.32
C VAL A 63 0.93 11.67 11.86
N PRO A 64 1.69 12.09 12.89
CA PRO A 64 1.64 13.45 13.38
C PRO A 64 1.96 14.43 12.25
N LYS A 65 1.17 15.50 12.14
CA LYS A 65 1.33 16.54 11.10
C LYS A 65 1.17 16.02 9.65
N HIS A 66 0.33 15.01 9.44
CA HIS A 66 -0.04 14.59 8.08
C HIS A 66 -0.71 15.75 7.32
N GLN A 67 0.01 16.32 6.35
CA GLN A 67 -0.37 17.59 5.71
C GLN A 67 -1.71 17.54 4.97
N CYS A 68 -2.13 16.36 4.49
CA CYS A 68 -3.42 16.17 3.84
C CYS A 68 -4.58 15.89 4.82
N GLN A 69 -4.30 15.67 6.11
CA GLN A 69 -5.34 15.29 7.08
C GLN A 69 -6.23 16.49 7.46
N VAL A 70 -5.63 17.68 7.55
CA VAL A 70 -6.35 18.93 7.81
C VAL A 70 -6.77 19.52 6.48
N THR A 71 -8.09 19.70 6.30
CA THR A 71 -8.73 20.33 5.12
C THR A 71 -8.21 19.83 3.77
N ASN A 72 -7.84 18.55 3.66
CA ASN A 72 -7.26 17.97 2.45
C ASN A 72 -6.00 18.72 1.94
N GLY A 73 -5.22 19.32 2.84
CA GLY A 73 -4.10 20.20 2.48
C GLY A 73 -4.53 21.44 1.67
N GLY A 74 -5.80 21.83 1.73
CA GLY A 74 -6.38 22.87 0.87
C GLY A 74 -6.50 22.48 -0.60
N CYS A 75 -6.30 21.21 -0.97
CA CYS A 75 -6.49 20.73 -2.34
C CYS A 75 -7.99 20.61 -2.65
N SER A 76 -8.41 21.06 -3.84
CA SER A 76 -9.82 20.95 -4.22
C SER A 76 -10.27 19.51 -4.53
N HIS A 77 -9.33 18.62 -4.91
CA HIS A 77 -9.62 17.22 -5.22
C HIS A 77 -8.67 16.25 -4.49
N LEU A 78 -7.49 15.96 -5.05
CA LEU A 78 -6.57 14.98 -4.47
C LEU A 78 -5.41 15.69 -3.77
N CYS A 79 -5.12 15.28 -2.54
CA CYS A 79 -3.90 15.65 -1.82
C CYS A 79 -2.96 14.44 -1.76
N LEU A 80 -1.83 14.53 -2.45
CA LEU A 80 -0.89 13.44 -2.60
C LEU A 80 0.43 13.77 -1.89
N LEU A 81 0.87 12.90 -1.00
CA LEU A 81 2.17 13.04 -0.34
C LEU A 81 3.30 13.03 -1.38
N SER A 82 4.32 13.86 -1.15
CA SER A 82 5.50 13.97 -2.01
C SER A 82 6.79 13.65 -1.23
N PRO A 83 7.89 13.29 -1.91
CA PRO A 83 9.19 13.10 -1.26
C PRO A 83 9.59 14.31 -0.41
N GLY A 84 10.35 14.06 0.66
CA GLY A 84 10.80 15.11 1.59
C GLY A 84 9.76 15.54 2.63
N GLY A 85 8.64 14.80 2.78
CA GLY A 85 7.61 15.11 3.78
C GLY A 85 6.70 16.28 3.39
N GLY A 86 6.58 16.55 2.08
CA GLY A 86 5.65 17.51 1.50
C GLY A 86 4.38 16.86 0.94
N TYR A 87 3.57 17.65 0.25
CA TYR A 87 2.44 17.19 -0.53
C TYR A 87 2.22 18.07 -1.77
N LYS A 88 1.46 17.54 -2.73
CA LYS A 88 1.01 18.27 -3.92
C LYS A 88 -0.47 17.99 -4.15
N CYS A 89 -1.17 18.98 -4.69
CA CYS A 89 -2.53 18.77 -5.16
C CYS A 89 -2.50 18.17 -6.56
N ALA A 90 -3.41 17.23 -6.82
CA ALA A 90 -3.57 16.60 -8.13
C ALA A 90 -5.03 16.62 -8.55
N CYS A 91 -5.24 16.65 -9.87
CA CYS A 91 -6.56 16.77 -10.46
C CYS A 91 -7.04 15.45 -11.03
N PRO A 92 -8.37 15.22 -11.06
CA PRO A 92 -8.95 14.12 -11.81
C PRO A 92 -8.58 14.19 -13.29
N THR A 93 -8.75 13.07 -13.99
CA THR A 93 -8.61 13.02 -15.44
C THR A 93 -9.49 14.09 -16.09
N HIS A 94 -8.96 14.78 -17.11
CA HIS A 94 -9.60 15.89 -17.84
C HIS A 94 -9.74 17.23 -17.10
N PHE A 95 -9.00 17.41 -15.99
CA PHE A 95 -8.83 18.68 -15.29
C PHE A 95 -7.35 19.06 -15.28
N TYR A 96 -7.06 20.35 -15.16
CA TYR A 96 -5.72 20.88 -14.95
C TYR A 96 -5.63 21.61 -13.60
N LEU A 97 -4.44 21.60 -13.01
CA LEU A 97 -4.18 22.32 -11.77
C LEU A 97 -3.97 23.80 -12.08
N ALA A 98 -4.75 24.67 -11.44
CA ALA A 98 -4.62 26.11 -11.58
C ALA A 98 -3.31 26.64 -10.99
N ASN A 99 -3.00 27.90 -11.28
CA ASN A 99 -1.76 28.55 -10.84
C ASN A 99 -1.63 28.69 -9.31
N ASP A 100 -2.74 28.55 -8.58
CA ASP A 100 -2.73 28.51 -7.10
C ASP A 100 -2.16 27.19 -6.54
N ASN A 101 -1.88 26.21 -7.40
CA ASN A 101 -1.43 24.85 -7.07
C ASN A 101 -2.39 24.08 -6.15
N LYS A 102 -3.67 24.47 -6.09
CA LYS A 102 -4.70 23.91 -5.19
C LYS A 102 -5.98 23.52 -5.92
N THR A 103 -6.39 24.35 -6.88
CA THR A 103 -7.71 24.25 -7.50
C THR A 103 -7.62 23.58 -8.86
N CYS A 104 -8.47 22.58 -9.08
CA CYS A 104 -8.63 21.95 -10.38
C CYS A 104 -9.70 22.65 -11.22
N LEU A 105 -9.34 23.02 -12.45
CA LEU A 105 -10.23 23.60 -13.46
C LEU A 105 -10.46 22.58 -14.58
N SER A 106 -11.68 22.52 -15.10
CA SER A 106 -12.00 21.58 -16.17
C SER A 106 -11.32 22.00 -17.47
N ASN A 107 -10.87 21.03 -18.26
CA ASN A 107 -10.30 21.30 -19.58
C ASN A 107 -11.36 21.80 -20.59
N CYS A 108 -12.65 21.76 -20.23
CA CYS A 108 -13.77 22.11 -21.10
C CYS A 108 -13.92 23.61 -21.39
N THR A 109 -13.15 24.48 -20.72
CA THR A 109 -13.22 25.95 -20.93
C THR A 109 -12.36 26.44 -22.10
N ALA A 110 -11.76 25.56 -22.91
CA ALA A 110 -11.02 25.95 -24.12
C ALA A 110 -11.84 25.77 -25.43
N SER A 111 -13.10 25.34 -25.36
CA SER A 111 -13.93 25.10 -26.55
C SER A 111 -15.44 25.35 -26.36
N GLN A 112 -15.82 26.14 -25.34
CA GLN A 112 -17.14 26.78 -25.24
C GLN A 112 -16.96 28.28 -25.20
#